data_AF-A0A544VQ57-F1
#
_entry.id   AF-A0A544VQ57-F1
#
_cell.length_a   1.000
_cell.length_b   1.000
_cell.length_c   1.000
_cell.angle_alpha   90.00
_cell.angle_beta   90.00
_cell.angle_gamma   90.00
#
_symmetry.space_group_name_H-M   'P 1'
#
loop_
_entity.id
_entity.type
_entity.pdbx_description
1 polymer ?
#
loop_
_entity_poly.entity_id
_entity_poly.type
_entity_poly.pdbx_seq_one_letter_code
_entity_poly.pdbx_strand_id
1 'polypeptide(L)'
;FIDRKHGREEISYPDVQWQHESLKPVLEPTYGIILYQEQVMQIAQVLSGYTLGGADMLRRAMGKKKPEEMAKQRSVFAEGAEKNGINAELAMKIFDLVEKFAGYGFNKSHSAAYALVSYQTLWLKAHYPA
;
A
#
# COMPACT_ATOMS: atom_id res chain seq x y z
N PHE A 1 -0.16 -12.60 -6.18
CA PHE A 1 -1.41 -12.07 -6.76
C PHE A 1 -2.24 -13.18 -7.38
N ILE A 2 -1.73 -13.89 -8.40
CA ILE A 2 -2.49 -14.90 -9.15
C ILE A 2 -3.03 -16.00 -8.22
N ASP A 3 -2.19 -16.62 -7.39
CA ASP A 3 -2.64 -17.70 -6.50
C ASP A 3 -3.66 -17.25 -5.46
N ARG A 4 -3.45 -16.09 -4.82
CA ARG A 4 -4.44 -15.45 -3.94
C ARG A 4 -5.76 -15.14 -4.65
N LYS A 5 -5.72 -14.60 -5.88
CA LYS A 5 -6.92 -14.32 -6.68
C LYS A 5 -7.74 -15.58 -6.96
N HIS A 6 -7.07 -16.72 -7.12
CA HIS A 6 -7.70 -18.00 -7.37
C HIS A 6 -7.91 -18.85 -6.11
N GLY A 7 -7.71 -18.30 -4.91
CA GLY A 7 -7.92 -19.00 -3.65
C GLY A 7 -6.95 -20.16 -3.39
N ARG A 8 -5.79 -20.19 -4.05
CA ARG A 8 -4.75 -21.22 -3.85
C ARG A 8 -3.72 -20.86 -2.79
N GLU A 9 -3.74 -19.62 -2.32
CA GLU A 9 -2.89 -19.08 -1.26
C GLU A 9 -3.77 -18.23 -0.34
N GLU A 10 -3.60 -18.37 0.98
CA GLU A 10 -4.29 -17.53 1.95
C GLU A 10 -3.87 -16.06 1.80
N ILE A 11 -4.81 -15.15 2.05
CA ILE A 11 -4.56 -13.71 1.96
C ILE A 11 -4.09 -13.20 3.33
N SER A 12 -2.93 -12.56 3.35
CA SER A 12 -2.39 -11.86 4.52
C SER A 12 -2.28 -10.36 4.25
N TYR A 13 -2.31 -9.54 5.30
CA TYR A 13 -2.41 -8.08 5.18
C TYR A 13 -1.27 -7.34 5.92
N PRO A 14 -0.10 -7.10 5.30
CA PRO A 14 0.33 -7.51 3.95
C PRO A 14 1.06 -8.87 3.86
N ASP A 15 1.61 -9.34 4.99
CA ASP A 15 2.53 -10.48 5.03
C ASP A 15 2.07 -11.54 6.03
N VAL A 16 2.45 -12.80 5.82
CA VAL A 16 2.02 -13.94 6.66
C VAL A 16 2.44 -13.75 8.12
N GLN A 17 3.65 -13.23 8.35
CA GLN A 17 4.21 -13.01 9.68
C GLN A 17 3.88 -11.61 10.21
N TRP A 18 3.93 -10.61 9.33
CA TRP A 18 3.83 -9.20 9.70
C TRP A 18 2.56 -8.59 9.12
N GLN A 19 1.42 -8.95 9.70
CA GLN A 19 0.09 -8.47 9.31
C GLN A 19 -0.69 -7.87 10.47
N HIS A 20 -1.63 -7.00 10.12
CA HIS A 20 -2.54 -6.39 11.07
C HIS A 20 -3.93 -6.24 10.45
N GLU A 21 -4.99 -6.64 11.17
CA GLU A 21 -6.37 -6.67 10.64
C GLU A 21 -6.85 -5.31 10.14
N SER A 22 -6.40 -4.22 10.76
CA SER A 22 -6.76 -2.85 10.33
C SER A 22 -6.31 -2.53 8.91
N LEU A 23 -5.36 -3.29 8.33
CA LEU A 23 -4.91 -3.09 6.96
C LEU A 23 -5.79 -3.79 5.92
N LYS A 24 -6.70 -4.67 6.35
CA LYS A 24 -7.60 -5.39 5.44
C LYS A 24 -8.38 -4.44 4.51
N PRO A 25 -9.04 -3.36 4.98
CA PRO A 25 -9.76 -2.43 4.10
C PRO A 25 -8.88 -1.75 3.05
N VAL A 26 -7.58 -1.58 3.32
CA VAL A 26 -6.62 -0.91 2.43
C VAL A 26 -6.10 -1.88 1.36
N LEU A 27 -5.88 -3.14 1.73
CA LEU A 27 -5.14 -4.11 0.94
C LEU A 27 -6.02 -5.24 0.34
N GLU A 28 -7.27 -5.37 0.78
CA GLU A 28 -8.22 -6.35 0.26
C GLU A 28 -8.43 -6.25 -1.26
N PRO A 29 -8.61 -5.06 -1.87
CA PRO A 29 -8.75 -4.95 -3.33
C PRO A 29 -7.53 -5.45 -4.13
N THR A 30 -6.37 -5.58 -3.49
CA THR A 30 -5.12 -6.05 -4.08
C THR A 30 -4.65 -7.37 -3.49
N TYR A 31 -5.55 -8.14 -2.85
CA TYR A 31 -5.26 -9.45 -2.26
C TYR A 31 -4.09 -9.41 -1.26
N GLY A 32 -4.05 -8.38 -0.41
CA GLY A 32 -3.01 -8.22 0.60
C GLY A 32 -1.72 -7.57 0.11
N ILE A 33 -1.60 -7.29 -1.19
CA ILE A 33 -0.35 -6.81 -1.79
C ILE A 33 -0.30 -5.29 -1.76
N ILE A 34 0.78 -4.72 -1.22
CA ILE A 34 1.07 -3.28 -1.34
C ILE A 34 1.47 -3.01 -2.78
N LEU A 35 0.60 -2.35 -3.54
CA LEU A 35 0.79 -2.11 -4.98
C LEU A 35 0.77 -0.62 -5.32
N TYR A 36 -0.10 0.15 -4.67
CA TYR A 36 -0.33 1.55 -5.01
C TYR A 36 0.29 2.52 -4.01
N GLN A 37 0.69 3.68 -4.50
CA GLN A 37 1.15 4.81 -3.70
C GLN A 37 0.11 5.25 -2.67
N GLU A 38 -1.15 5.23 -3.06
CA GLU A 38 -2.29 5.57 -2.21
C GLU A 38 -2.43 4.58 -1.04
N GLN A 39 -2.07 3.30 -1.23
CA GLN A 39 -2.07 2.31 -0.15
C GLN A 39 -0.97 2.59 0.87
N VAL A 40 0.22 3.00 0.43
CA VAL A 40 1.32 3.44 1.34
C VAL A 40 0.83 4.56 2.25
N MET A 41 0.14 5.54 1.67
CA MET A 41 -0.43 6.65 2.44
C MET A 41 -1.46 6.15 3.44
N GLN A 42 -2.44 5.34 3.00
CA GLN A 42 -3.50 4.81 3.86
C GLN A 42 -2.97 3.94 4.99
N ILE A 43 -1.94 3.12 4.77
CA ILE A 43 -1.28 2.32 5.82
C ILE A 43 -0.75 3.22 6.94
N ALA A 44 -0.10 4.33 6.60
CA ALA A 44 0.41 5.28 7.60
C ALA A 44 -0.71 5.99 8.38
N GLN A 45 -1.84 6.28 7.72
CA GLN A 45 -3.00 6.85 8.42
C GLN A 45 -3.60 5.85 9.40
N VAL A 46 -3.80 4.61 8.95
CA VAL A 46 -4.43 3.55 9.74
C VAL A 46 -3.57 3.11 10.91
N LEU A 47 -2.27 2.87 10.68
CA LEU A 47 -1.39 2.37 11.73
C LEU A 47 -0.86 3.48 12.62
N SER A 48 -0.55 4.65 12.08
CA SER A 48 0.19 5.68 12.82
C SER A 48 -0.53 7.02 12.93
N GLY A 49 -1.80 7.10 12.52
CA GLY A 49 -2.63 8.31 12.70
C GLY A 49 -2.18 9.50 11.84
N TYR A 50 -1.46 9.24 10.75
CA TYR A 50 -1.00 10.30 9.84
C TYR A 50 -2.19 11.10 9.28
N THR A 51 -2.01 12.43 9.20
CA THR A 51 -2.87 13.25 8.34
C THR A 51 -2.60 12.92 6.87
N LEU A 52 -3.53 13.25 5.97
CA LEU A 52 -3.34 13.02 4.54
C LEU A 52 -2.07 13.69 4.00
N GLY A 53 -1.80 14.92 4.45
CA GLY A 53 -0.58 15.66 4.10
C GLY A 53 0.69 15.02 4.65
N GLY A 54 0.65 14.55 5.90
CA GLY A 54 1.77 13.80 6.49
C GLY A 54 2.05 12.50 5.71
N ALA A 55 1.00 11.81 5.29
CA ALA A 55 1.13 10.54 4.57
C ALA A 55 1.75 10.72 3.18
N ASP A 56 1.44 11.83 2.49
CA ASP A 56 2.13 12.18 1.24
C ASP A 56 3.61 12.53 1.48
N MET A 57 3.95 13.19 2.60
CA MET A 57 5.34 13.44 2.98
C MET A 57 6.12 12.13 3.17
N LEU A 58 5.53 11.15 3.86
CA LEU A 58 6.10 9.81 3.99
C LEU A 58 6.33 9.16 2.61
N ARG A 59 5.30 9.14 1.76
CA ARG A 59 5.38 8.57 0.40
C ARG A 59 6.52 9.21 -0.40
N ARG A 60 6.67 10.54 -0.34
CA ARG A 60 7.76 11.27 -1.01
C ARG A 60 9.12 10.92 -0.44
N ALA A 61 9.23 10.80 0.89
CA ALA A 61 10.48 10.42 1.56
C ALA A 61 10.94 9.02 1.11
N MET A 62 10.02 8.06 1.08
CA MET A 62 10.28 6.69 0.63
C MET A 62 10.70 6.63 -0.85
N GLY A 63 10.06 7.43 -1.71
CA GLY A 63 10.44 7.51 -3.13
C GLY A 63 11.83 8.11 -3.36
N LYS A 64 12.21 9.13 -2.56
CA LYS A 64 13.52 9.79 -2.66
C LYS A 64 14.65 9.06 -1.96
N LYS A 65 14.34 8.12 -1.04
CA LYS A 65 15.30 7.30 -0.28
C LYS A 65 16.38 8.13 0.44
N LYS A 66 16.02 9.30 0.96
CA LYS A 66 16.95 10.14 1.75
C LYS A 66 17.04 9.59 3.18
N PRO A 67 18.22 9.14 3.65
CA PRO A 67 18.35 8.46 4.95
C PRO A 67 17.84 9.30 6.13
N GLU A 68 18.17 10.59 6.17
CA GLU A 68 17.77 11.50 7.26
C GLU A 68 16.25 11.70 7.34
N GLU A 69 15.59 11.86 6.19
CA GLU A 69 14.13 12.04 6.12
C GLU A 69 13.42 10.73 6.45
N MET A 70 13.94 9.60 5.98
CA MET A 70 13.40 8.28 6.33
C MET A 70 13.53 8.00 7.82
N ALA A 71 14.65 8.34 8.46
CA ALA A 71 14.82 8.18 9.90
C ALA A 71 13.78 8.98 10.69
N LYS A 72 13.52 10.25 10.29
CA LYS A 72 12.45 11.06 10.91
C LYS A 72 11.09 10.41 10.75
N GLN A 73 10.75 9.97 9.54
CA GLN A 73 9.48 9.33 9.26
C GLN A 73 9.32 8.01 10.01
N ARG A 74 10.41 7.26 10.20
CA ARG A 74 10.44 6.03 10.98
C ARG A 74 10.07 6.28 12.44
N SER A 75 10.62 7.32 13.05
CA SER A 75 10.27 7.73 14.42
C SER A 75 8.82 8.17 14.54
N VAL A 76 8.33 9.03 13.62
CA VAL A 76 6.94 9.49 13.63
C VAL A 76 5.95 8.33 13.45
N PHE A 77 6.27 7.38 12.58
CA PHE A 77 5.46 6.18 12.39
C PHE A 77 5.41 5.32 13.65
N ALA A 78 6.56 5.09 14.31
CA ALA A 78 6.63 4.32 15.54
C ALA A 78 5.81 4.95 16.68
N GLU A 79 6.00 6.25 16.92
CA GLU A 79 5.25 7.00 17.95
C GLU A 79 3.74 7.01 17.66
N GLY A 80 3.36 7.17 16.39
CA GLY A 80 1.97 7.12 15.97
C GLY A 80 1.34 5.74 16.17
N ALA A 81 2.09 4.67 15.87
CA ALA A 81 1.64 3.30 16.06
C ALA A 81 1.43 2.96 17.54
N GLU A 82 2.36 3.39 18.40
CA GLU A 82 2.24 3.22 19.84
C GLU A 82 1.01 3.95 20.40
N LYS A 83 0.75 5.20 19.96
CA LYS A 83 -0.46 5.96 20.33
C LYS A 83 -1.76 5.28 19.91
N ASN A 84 -1.72 4.52 18.81
CA ASN A 84 -2.85 3.74 18.32
C ASN A 84 -2.94 2.34 18.96
N GLY A 85 -2.09 2.02 19.95
CA GLY A 85 -2.10 0.74 20.64
C GLY A 85 -1.58 -0.42 19.80
N ILE A 86 -0.83 -0.14 18.73
CA ILE A 86 -0.25 -1.18 17.86
C ILE A 86 1.14 -1.53 18.40
N ASN A 87 1.43 -2.84 18.44
CA ASN A 87 2.73 -3.33 18.87
C ASN A 87 3.86 -2.70 18.03
N ALA A 88 4.85 -2.11 18.71
CA ALA A 88 5.92 -1.35 18.07
C ALA A 88 6.77 -2.21 17.13
N GLU A 89 7.10 -3.45 17.51
CA GLU A 89 7.88 -4.36 16.66
C GLU A 89 7.12 -4.69 15.38
N LEU A 90 5.84 -5.06 15.50
CA LEU A 90 4.97 -5.33 14.36
C LEU A 90 4.84 -4.11 13.44
N ALA A 91 4.57 -2.93 14.01
CA ALA A 91 4.46 -1.69 13.26
C ALA A 91 5.74 -1.41 12.47
N MET A 92 6.90 -1.59 13.08
CA MET A 92 8.17 -1.36 12.40
C MET A 92 8.47 -2.40 11.31
N LYS A 93 8.09 -3.67 11.50
CA LYS A 93 8.18 -4.67 10.43
C LYS A 93 7.27 -4.33 9.25
N ILE A 94 6.06 -3.84 9.51
CA ILE A 94 5.16 -3.36 8.45
C ILE A 94 5.76 -2.13 7.75
N PHE A 95 6.34 -1.19 8.50
CA PHE A 95 7.03 -0.03 7.92
C PHE A 95 8.14 -0.46 6.95
N ASP A 96 8.99 -1.41 7.36
CA ASP A 96 10.09 -1.91 6.53
C ASP A 96 9.55 -2.57 5.24
N LEU A 97 8.40 -3.27 5.31
CA LEU A 97 7.72 -3.80 4.12
C LEU A 97 7.23 -2.66 3.22
N VAL A 98 6.55 -1.65 3.78
CA VAL A 98 6.06 -0.49 3.03
C VAL A 98 7.21 0.24 2.35
N GLU A 99 8.34 0.48 3.03
CA GLU A 99 9.54 1.11 2.46
C GLU A 99 10.07 0.32 1.26
N LYS A 100 10.18 -1.00 1.40
CA LYS A 100 10.63 -1.89 0.31
C LYS A 100 9.73 -1.76 -0.92
N PHE A 101 8.40 -1.66 -0.73
CA PHE A 101 7.44 -1.57 -1.83
C PHE A 101 7.26 -0.15 -2.38
N ALA A 102 7.53 0.89 -1.60
CA ALA A 102 7.32 2.27 -2.02
C ALA A 102 8.16 2.66 -3.25
N GLY A 103 9.33 2.02 -3.45
CA GLY A 103 10.12 2.18 -4.67
C GLY A 103 9.47 1.64 -5.95
N TYR A 104 8.43 0.79 -5.83
CA TYR A 104 7.70 0.16 -6.92
C TYR A 104 6.21 0.54 -6.95
N GLY A 105 5.78 1.42 -6.04
CA GLY A 105 4.37 1.82 -5.91
C GLY A 105 3.88 2.58 -7.13
N PHE A 106 2.77 2.11 -7.72
CA PHE A 106 2.12 2.77 -8.85
C PHE A 106 1.08 3.79 -8.39
N ASN A 107 0.86 4.83 -9.19
CA ASN A 107 -0.22 5.77 -8.93
C ASN A 107 -1.57 5.15 -9.36
N LYS A 108 -2.46 4.91 -8.40
CA LYS A 108 -3.75 4.23 -8.65
C LYS A 108 -4.64 5.02 -9.59
N SER A 109 -4.66 6.35 -9.48
CA SER A 109 -5.50 7.19 -10.34
C SER A 109 -5.11 7.09 -11.82
N HIS A 110 -3.81 7.06 -12.10
CA HIS A 110 -3.27 6.86 -13.44
C HIS A 110 -3.60 5.46 -13.96
N SER A 111 -3.38 4.43 -13.14
CA SER A 111 -3.71 3.04 -13.51
C SER A 111 -5.20 2.86 -13.82
N ALA A 112 -6.10 3.45 -13.03
CA ALA A 112 -7.55 3.34 -13.23
C ALA A 112 -8.00 4.00 -14.54
N ALA A 113 -7.50 5.19 -14.84
CA ALA A 113 -7.82 5.90 -16.08
C ALA A 113 -7.40 5.10 -17.33
N TYR A 114 -6.19 4.53 -17.34
CA TYR A 114 -5.70 3.72 -18.45
C TYR A 114 -6.38 2.34 -18.53
N ALA A 115 -6.75 1.76 -17.39
CA ALA A 115 -7.50 0.51 -17.37
C ALA A 115 -8.89 0.67 -18.02
N LEU A 116 -9.54 1.82 -17.85
CA LEU A 116 -10.82 2.11 -18.51
C LEU A 116 -10.70 2.13 -20.04
N VAL A 117 -9.69 2.82 -20.58
CA VAL A 117 -9.43 2.85 -22.03
C VAL A 117 -9.09 1.45 -22.56
N SER A 118 -8.30 0.69 -21.80
CA SER A 118 -7.96 -0.69 -22.15
C SER A 118 -9.20 -1.58 -22.21
N TYR A 119 -10.09 -1.44 -21.22
CA TYR A 119 -11.35 -2.16 -21.16
C TYR A 119 -12.27 -1.78 -22.32
N GLN A 120 -12.42 -0.49 -22.62
CA GLN A 120 -13.21 0.01 -23.75
C GLN A 120 -12.70 -0.55 -25.08
N THR A 121 -11.39 -0.52 -25.29
CA THR A 121 -10.75 -1.10 -26.49
C THR A 121 -11.04 -2.59 -26.61
N LEU A 122 -10.90 -3.34 -25.52
CA LEU A 122 -11.19 -4.78 -25.51
C LEU A 122 -12.67 -5.05 -25.76
N TRP A 123 -13.56 -4.25 -25.18
CA TRP A 123 -15.00 -4.37 -25.35
C TRP A 123 -15.40 -4.14 -26.82
N LEU A 124 -14.86 -3.10 -27.45
CA LEU A 124 -15.07 -2.87 -28.88
C LEU A 124 -14.55 -4.04 -29.72
N LYS A 125 -13.34 -4.53 -29.45
CA LYS A 125 -12.79 -5.70 -30.15
C LYS A 125 -13.65 -6.97 -29.96
N ALA A 126 -14.23 -7.15 -28.78
CA ALA A 126 -15.04 -8.32 -28.46
C ALA A 126 -16.44 -8.29 -29.10
N HIS A 127 -17.04 -7.10 -29.23
CA HIS A 127 -18.43 -6.93 -29.68
C HIS A 127 -18.56 -6.36 -31.10
N TYR A 128 -17.51 -5.73 -31.64
CA TYR A 128 -17.44 -5.14 -32.98
C TYR A 128 -16.11 -5.53 -33.68
N PRO A 129 -15.91 -6.82 -34.02
CA PRO A 129 -14.62 -7.33 -34.51
C PRO A 129 -14.33 -7.08 -36.01
N ALA A 130 -15.28 -6.54 -36.78
CA ALA A 130 -15.23 -6.39 -38.23
C ALA A 130 -14.84 -4.98 -38.70
#